data_AF-A0A4Q2UDA2-F1
#
_entry.id   AF-A0A4Q2UDA2-F1
#
_cell.length_a   1.000
_cell.length_b   1.000
_cell.length_c   1.000
_cell.angle_alpha   90.00
_cell.angle_beta   90.00
_cell.angle_gamma   90.00
#
_symmetry.space_group_name_H-M   'P 1'
#
loop_
_entity.id
_entity.type
_entity.pdbx_description
1 polymer ?
#
loop_
_entity_poly.entity_id
_entity_poly.type
_entity_poly.pdbx_seq_one_letter_code
_entity_poly.pdbx_strand_id
1 'polypeptide(L)'
;MGGATNGARFLSYVADALVPALTPVDAVVMDNLAAHEAPGIRSAMEAAGSHPRCRLASSPDFNRIDSAFAKPRAPLWSAAARSVHDL
;
A
#
# COMPACT_ATOMS: atom_id res chain seq x y z
N MET A 1 -4.15 20.61 -2.79
CA MET A 1 -2.77 20.45 -3.30
C MET A 1 -2.02 19.51 -2.36
N GLY A 2 -1.32 18.49 -2.90
CA GLY A 2 -0.61 17.48 -2.11
C GLY A 2 -1.19 16.06 -2.20
N GLY A 3 -1.22 15.50 -3.42
CA GLY A 3 -1.73 14.14 -3.67
C GLY A 3 -0.72 13.03 -3.39
N ALA A 4 0.59 13.33 -3.41
CA ALA A 4 1.61 12.31 -3.19
C ALA A 4 1.67 11.85 -1.73
N THR A 5 1.77 10.55 -1.53
CA THR A 5 2.02 9.95 -0.21
C THR A 5 3.48 10.17 0.19
N ASN A 6 3.70 10.48 1.47
CA ASN A 6 5.02 10.53 2.10
C ASN A 6 5.04 9.60 3.33
N GLY A 7 6.20 9.44 3.95
CA GLY A 7 6.36 8.54 5.11
C GLY A 7 5.41 8.84 6.26
N ALA A 8 5.18 10.11 6.60
CA ALA A 8 4.27 10.49 7.69
C ALA A 8 2.82 10.13 7.37
N ARG A 9 2.35 10.44 6.16
CA ARG A 9 0.99 10.07 5.73
C ARG A 9 0.80 8.55 5.69
N PHE A 10 1.82 7.83 5.23
CA PHE A 10 1.76 6.37 5.21
C PHE A 10 1.75 5.77 6.61
N LEU A 11 2.55 6.29 7.54
CA LEU A 11 2.52 5.87 8.94
C LEU A 11 1.13 6.07 9.57
N SER A 12 0.46 7.20 9.32
CA SER A 12 -0.93 7.41 9.76
C SER A 12 -1.87 6.35 9.18
N TYR A 13 -1.77 6.06 7.88
CA TYR A 13 -2.55 4.97 7.27
C TYR A 13 -2.27 3.61 7.94
N VAL A 14 -1.00 3.32 8.25
CA VAL A 14 -0.61 2.08 8.93
C VAL A 14 -1.28 1.97 10.29
N ALA A 15 -1.21 3.03 11.10
CA ALA A 15 -1.78 3.04 12.45
C ALA A 15 -3.32 3.03 12.45
N ASP A 16 -3.93 3.85 11.59
CA ASP A 16 -5.36 4.16 11.68
C ASP A 16 -6.24 3.18 10.88
N ALA A 17 -5.70 2.60 9.81
CA ALA A 17 -6.49 1.78 8.88
C ALA A 17 -5.92 0.37 8.69
N LEU A 18 -4.61 0.25 8.47
CA LEU A 18 -4.02 -1.05 8.16
C LEU A 18 -3.95 -1.97 9.38
N VAL A 19 -3.31 -1.53 10.47
CA VAL A 19 -3.14 -2.34 11.69
C VAL A 19 -4.47 -2.84 12.25
N PRO A 20 -5.54 -2.02 12.36
CA PRO A 20 -6.85 -2.50 12.83
C PRO A 20 -7.50 -3.57 11.95
N ALA A 21 -7.09 -3.68 10.68
CA ALA A 21 -7.61 -4.66 9.73
C ALA A 21 -6.78 -5.95 9.68
N LEU A 22 -5.63 -6.02 10.36
CA LEU A 22 -4.75 -7.18 10.35
C LEU A 22 -5.05 -8.15 11.50
N THR A 23 -4.80 -9.41 11.23
CA THR A 23 -4.68 -10.47 12.24
C THR A 23 -3.22 -10.90 12.39
N PRO A 24 -2.83 -11.52 13.52
CA PRO A 24 -1.45 -11.97 13.75
C PRO A 24 -0.92 -13.00 12.75
N VAL A 25 -1.79 -13.60 11.91
CA VAL A 25 -1.38 -14.57 10.89
C VAL A 25 -1.21 -13.93 9.50
N ASP A 26 -1.56 -12.65 9.35
CA ASP A 26 -1.49 -11.95 8.08
C ASP A 26 -0.07 -11.52 7.73
N ALA A 27 0.27 -11.68 6.45
CA ALA A 27 1.50 -11.17 5.87
C ALA A 27 1.23 -9.86 5.13
N VAL A 28 2.02 -8.83 5.43
CA VAL A 28 1.94 -7.54 4.74
C VAL A 28 3.03 -7.48 3.68
N VAL A 29 2.61 -7.38 2.41
CA VAL A 29 3.51 -7.20 1.26
C VAL A 29 3.33 -5.78 0.73
N MET A 30 4.45 -5.05 0.63
CA MET A 30 4.47 -3.67 0.16
C MET A 30 5.44 -3.52 -1.01
N ASP A 31 5.18 -2.55 -1.88
CA ASP A 31 6.15 -2.15 -2.91
C ASP A 31 7.37 -1.45 -2.28
N ASN A 32 8.39 -1.17 -3.10
CA ASN A 32 9.64 -0.57 -2.66
C ASN A 32 9.62 0.97 -2.70
N LEU A 33 8.56 1.59 -2.19
CA LEU A 33 8.48 3.04 -2.06
C LEU A 33 9.20 3.51 -0.78
N ALA A 34 10.00 4.58 -0.88
CA ALA A 34 10.71 5.16 0.27
C ALA A 34 9.78 5.54 1.45
N ALA A 35 8.50 5.82 1.17
CA ALA A 35 7.49 6.07 2.21
C ALA A 35 7.24 4.85 3.11
N HIS A 36 7.44 3.61 2.61
CA HIS A 36 7.25 2.37 3.36
C HIS A 36 8.40 2.07 4.32
N GLU A 37 9.56 2.71 4.13
CA GLU A 37 10.73 2.57 4.98
C GLU A 37 10.83 3.67 6.06
N ALA A 38 9.83 4.54 6.15
CA ALA A 38 9.82 5.60 7.16
C ALA A 38 9.83 5.03 8.60
N PRO A 39 10.47 5.74 9.55
CA PRO A 39 10.53 5.31 10.94
C PRO A 39 9.15 5.02 11.53
N GLY A 40 9.06 3.95 12.33
CA GLY A 40 7.84 3.56 13.05
C GLY A 40 6.90 2.60 12.30
N ILE A 41 6.98 2.51 10.97
CA ILE A 41 6.11 1.63 10.19
C ILE A 41 6.28 0.16 10.58
N ARG A 42 7.53 -0.32 10.60
CA ARG A 42 7.84 -1.71 10.95
C ARG A 42 7.35 -2.04 12.36
N SER A 43 7.68 -1.19 13.33
CA SER A 43 7.30 -1.40 14.73
C SER A 43 5.79 -1.42 14.93
N ALA A 44 5.04 -0.56 14.22
CA ALA A 44 3.58 -0.55 14.27
C ALA A 44 2.97 -1.87 13.75
N MET A 45 3.50 -2.41 12.66
CA MET A 45 3.01 -3.68 12.10
C MET A 45 3.42 -4.89 12.97
N GLU A 46 4.65 -4.91 13.48
CA GLU A 46 5.13 -5.99 14.37
C GLU A 46 4.35 -6.03 15.69
N ALA A 47 3.95 -4.87 16.24
CA ALA A 47 3.10 -4.79 17.43
C ALA A 47 1.70 -5.40 17.20
N ALA A 48 1.22 -5.43 15.96
CA ALA A 48 -0.02 -6.10 15.56
C ALA A 48 0.14 -7.62 15.36
N GLY A 49 1.36 -8.15 15.54
CA GLY A 49 1.70 -9.54 15.25
C GLY A 49 1.94 -9.82 13.76
N SER A 50 1.91 -8.79 12.91
CA SER A 50 2.15 -8.94 11.48
C SER A 50 3.61 -8.73 11.13
N HIS A 51 4.09 -9.48 10.14
CA HIS A 51 5.48 -9.39 9.69
C HIS A 51 5.58 -8.70 8.33
N PRO A 52 5.93 -7.39 8.29
CA PRO A 52 6.08 -6.69 7.02
C PRO A 52 7.23 -7.25 6.19
N ARG A 53 6.95 -7.46 4.90
CA ARG A 53 7.95 -7.78 3.88
C ARG A 53 7.98 -6.65 2.85
N CYS A 54 9.00 -5.79 2.96
CA CYS A 54 9.37 -4.88 1.88
C CYS A 54 10.27 -5.59 0.89
N ARG A 55 10.02 -5.34 -0.40
CA ARG A 55 10.76 -5.95 -1.51
C ARG A 55 12.10 -5.25 -1.74
N LEU A 56 13.18 -6.02 -1.88
CA LEU A 56 14.43 -5.54 -2.47
C LEU A 56 14.20 -5.26 -3.97
N ALA A 57 14.70 -4.13 -4.47
CA ALA A 57 14.35 -3.55 -5.75
C ALA A 57 14.12 -4.54 -6.92
N SER A 58 12.99 -4.35 -7.63
CA SER A 58 12.74 -4.79 -9.01
C SER A 58 12.71 -6.30 -9.35
N SER A 59 12.38 -7.23 -8.45
CA SER A 59 12.07 -8.64 -8.84
C SER A 59 10.84 -8.81 -9.77
N PRO A 60 10.96 -9.40 -10.98
CA PRO A 60 9.84 -9.59 -11.93
C PRO A 60 8.63 -10.37 -11.37
N ASP A 61 8.83 -11.16 -10.31
CA ASP A 61 7.83 -12.09 -9.76
C ASP A 61 6.64 -11.40 -9.06
N PHE A 62 6.75 -10.11 -8.75
CA PHE A 62 5.74 -9.35 -7.99
C PHE A 62 4.91 -8.37 -8.85
N ASN A 63 4.70 -8.68 -10.14
CA ASN A 63 3.65 -8.09 -11.00
C ASN A 63 2.22 -8.28 -10.45
N ARG A 64 2.04 -8.93 -9.29
CA ARG A 64 0.73 -9.24 -8.70
C ARG A 64 0.01 -8.03 -8.10
N ILE A 65 0.72 -7.06 -7.50
CA ILE A 65 0.07 -5.84 -6.97
C ILE A 65 -0.49 -5.01 -8.13
N ASP A 66 0.32 -4.78 -9.17
CA ASP A 66 -0.14 -4.09 -10.38
C ASP A 66 -1.28 -4.82 -11.08
N SER A 67 -1.23 -6.15 -11.15
CA SER A 67 -2.31 -6.98 -11.70
C SER A 67 -3.57 -6.96 -10.83
N ALA A 68 -3.46 -6.91 -9.50
CA ALA A 68 -4.60 -6.79 -8.59
C ALA A 68 -5.34 -5.46 -8.82
N PHE A 69 -4.62 -4.39 -9.12
CA PHE A 69 -5.21 -3.10 -9.48
C PHE A 69 -5.63 -3.00 -10.95
N ALA A 70 -5.24 -3.93 -11.84
CA ALA A 70 -5.64 -3.87 -13.24
C ALA A 70 -7.16 -4.05 -13.43
N LYS A 71 -7.77 -4.99 -12.69
CA LYS A 71 -9.22 -5.24 -12.73
C LYS A 71 -10.07 -4.04 -12.29
N PRO A 72 -9.84 -3.41 -11.11
CA PRO A 72 -10.61 -2.24 -10.71
C PRO A 72 -10.32 -1.00 -11.56
N ARG A 73 -9.15 -0.89 -12.20
CA ARG A 73 -8.85 0.23 -13.13
C ARG A 73 -9.50 0.10 -14.50
N ALA A 74 -9.79 -1.12 -14.96
CA ALA A 74 -10.39 -1.36 -16.27
C ALA A 74 -11.67 -0.54 -16.53
N PRO A 75 -12.68 -0.50 -15.64
CA PRO A 75 -13.88 0.31 -15.87
C PRO A 75 -13.58 1.81 -15.93
N LEU A 76 -12.66 2.32 -15.12
CA LEU A 76 -12.27 3.74 -15.13
C LEU A 76 -11.63 4.14 -16.47
N TRP A 77 -10.81 3.26 -17.04
CA TRP A 77 -10.22 3.48 -18.36
C TRP A 77 -11.26 3.39 -19.47
N SER A 78 -12.16 2.42 -19.42
CA SER A 78 -13.28 2.31 -20.37
C SER A 78 -14.20 3.54 -20.33
N ALA A 79 -14.40 4.13 -19.14
CA ALA A 79 -15.18 5.35 -18.96
C ALA A 79 -14.41 6.63 -19.30
N ALA A 80 -13.12 6.54 -19.63
CA ALA A 80 -12.22 7.68 -19.81
C ALA A 80 -12.24 8.67 -18.64
N ALA A 81 -12.40 8.18 -17.40
CA ALA A 81 -12.42 8.98 -16.18
C ALA A 81 -11.11 9.79 -16.03
N ARG A 82 -11.22 11.12 -15.80
CA ARG A 82 -10.07 12.03 -15.64
C ARG A 82 -10.15 12.91 -14.39
N SER A 83 -11.25 12.87 -13.67
CA SER A 83 -11.50 13.65 -12.47
C SER A 83 -12.03 12.77 -11.34
N VAL A 84 -11.96 13.28 -10.11
CA VAL A 84 -12.53 12.59 -8.95
C VAL A 84 -14.06 12.47 -9.06
N HIS A 85 -14.72 13.35 -9.82
CA HIS A 85 -16.16 13.28 -10.05
C HIS A 85 -16.56 12.10 -10.95
N ASP A 86 -15.59 11.50 -11.65
CA ASP A 86 -15.80 10.35 -12.54
C ASP A 86 -15.58 9.00 -11.82
N LEU A 87 -15.26 9.02 -10.51
CA LEU A 87 -14.94 7.83 -9.70
C LEU A 87 -16.15 7.28 -8.93
#